data_AF-A0AAN0S478-F1
#
_entry.id   AF-A0AAN0S478-F1
#
_cell.length_a   1.000
_cell.length_b   1.000
_cell.length_c   1.000
_cell.angle_alpha   90.00
_cell.angle_beta   90.00
_cell.angle_gamma   90.00
#
_symmetry.space_group_name_H-M   'P 1'
#
loop_
_entity.id
_entity.type
_entity.pdbx_description
1 polymer ?
#
loop_
_entity_poly.entity_id
_entity_poly.type
_entity_poly.pdbx_seq_one_letter_code
_entity_poly.pdbx_strand_id
1 'polypeptide(L)'
;MAKNKAANAGVDALTGFEFQRNCALYLLLDNFNSFINKEFFICIEHHDDFLFCYKTDCLSYINEIHAYQAKKLSGKIWTIDSRFSEMVSKILLVGENLRNDAFEKSEDYKHQLTFISNTEIELKYSPSKALKKEGITEQILRINEQNSICAYDELHKNIQNKIEEKVTDICNEESSVFHRKELSNLKIQWVDFPRTAAKQKESLIGLMSRKFSHIADPKAAIEVILALFRNVETVYNQGQEICLLDPTKRVEGEDVKKVMNIIDSQQKAFDYWRDEAQQFSMKFRIPLSIQKNHENYILNSFELLKDMSNYDYQIIKDFVRNNDYTTQYFSLQDALTAYVDNVRKSHSINLDNIDTFFAVLCSYVECYD
;
A
#
# COMPACT_ATOMS: atom_id res chain seq x y z
N MET A 1 -23.46 -2.96 26.97
CA MET A 1 -22.60 -2.76 25.79
C MET A 1 -21.74 -4.00 25.62
N ALA A 2 -21.92 -4.72 24.52
CA ALA A 2 -21.15 -5.92 24.24
C ALA A 2 -19.69 -5.53 23.96
N LYS A 3 -18.74 -6.17 24.65
CA LYS A 3 -17.31 -5.97 24.45
C LYS A 3 -16.94 -6.36 23.02
N ASN A 4 -16.34 -5.44 22.26
CA ASN A 4 -15.83 -5.72 20.94
C ASN A 4 -14.53 -6.54 21.07
N LYS A 5 -14.64 -7.88 20.99
CA LYS A 5 -13.49 -8.81 21.09
C LYS A 5 -12.48 -8.69 19.94
N ALA A 6 -12.76 -7.84 18.94
CA ALA A 6 -11.87 -7.55 17.82
C ALA A 6 -10.77 -6.51 18.13
N ALA A 7 -10.78 -5.88 19.31
CA ALA A 7 -9.76 -4.91 19.70
C ALA A 7 -8.47 -5.62 20.15
N ASN A 8 -7.44 -5.62 19.30
CA ASN A 8 -6.11 -6.13 19.62
C ASN A 8 -5.47 -5.32 20.76
N ALA A 9 -5.46 -5.88 21.97
CA ALA A 9 -4.78 -5.34 23.15
C ALA A 9 -3.68 -6.33 23.59
N GLY A 10 -2.43 -6.14 23.16
CA GLY A 10 -1.31 -6.96 23.62
C GLY A 10 -0.02 -6.84 22.80
N VAL A 11 1.11 -7.07 23.47
CA VAL A 11 2.50 -6.92 22.96
C VAL A 11 2.87 -7.97 21.88
N ASP A 12 2.08 -9.03 21.71
CA ASP A 12 2.27 -10.09 20.68
C ASP A 12 1.92 -9.65 19.25
N ALA A 13 1.37 -8.44 19.08
CA ALA A 13 1.02 -7.81 17.80
C ALA A 13 2.19 -7.70 16.80
N LEU A 14 3.41 -7.44 17.28
CA LEU A 14 4.55 -7.08 16.43
C LEU A 14 5.05 -8.20 15.50
N THR A 15 4.67 -9.46 15.74
CA THR A 15 5.14 -10.62 14.95
C THR A 15 4.01 -11.29 14.15
N GLY A 16 2.76 -10.80 14.28
CA GLY A 16 1.56 -11.47 13.76
C GLY A 16 0.99 -10.91 12.45
N PHE A 17 1.35 -9.67 12.07
CA PHE A 17 0.64 -8.91 11.04
C PHE A 17 1.37 -8.77 9.70
N GLU A 18 2.55 -9.39 9.58
CA GLU A 18 3.35 -9.26 8.36
C GLU A 18 2.60 -9.70 7.11
N PHE A 19 1.74 -10.73 7.21
CA PHE A 19 0.94 -11.17 6.06
C PHE A 19 -0.08 -10.11 5.65
N GLN A 20 -0.82 -9.54 6.60
CA GLN A 20 -1.83 -8.51 6.40
C GLN A 20 -1.19 -7.26 5.77
N ARG A 21 -0.13 -6.72 6.40
CA ARG A 21 0.59 -5.55 5.88
C ARG A 21 1.15 -5.81 4.49
N ASN A 22 1.87 -6.92 4.31
CA ASN A 22 2.51 -7.20 3.03
C ASN A 22 1.46 -7.48 1.93
N CYS A 23 0.30 -8.03 2.28
CA CYS A 23 -0.84 -8.19 1.36
C CYS A 23 -1.47 -6.85 0.99
N ALA A 24 -1.67 -5.95 1.96
CA ALA A 24 -2.14 -4.59 1.70
C ALA A 24 -1.17 -3.85 0.75
N LEU A 25 0.14 -3.96 0.97
CA LEU A 25 1.17 -3.41 0.09
C LEU A 25 1.16 -4.02 -1.30
N TYR A 26 0.96 -5.34 -1.40
CA TYR A 26 0.83 -6.01 -2.70
C TYR A 26 -0.34 -5.41 -3.50
N LEU A 27 -1.52 -5.29 -2.87
CA LEU A 27 -2.71 -4.73 -3.51
C LEU A 27 -2.54 -3.23 -3.84
N LEU A 28 -1.88 -2.48 -2.96
CA LEU A 28 -1.53 -1.08 -3.19
C LEU A 28 -0.67 -0.94 -4.44
N LEU A 29 0.43 -1.68 -4.54
CA LEU A 29 1.36 -1.59 -5.67
C LEU A 29 0.76 -2.11 -6.97
N ASP A 30 0.00 -3.22 -6.90
CA ASP A 30 -0.58 -3.82 -8.10
C ASP A 30 -1.66 -2.92 -8.74
N ASN A 31 -2.41 -2.19 -7.90
CA ASN A 31 -3.51 -1.33 -8.31
C ASN A 31 -3.19 0.18 -8.23
N PHE A 32 -1.94 0.57 -7.99
CA PHE A 32 -1.53 1.94 -7.68
C PHE A 32 -2.13 3.00 -8.62
N ASN A 33 -2.04 2.77 -9.93
CA ASN A 33 -2.54 3.68 -10.96
C ASN A 33 -4.07 3.90 -10.91
N SER A 34 -4.82 2.99 -10.30
CA SER A 34 -6.29 3.05 -10.25
C SER A 34 -6.83 4.01 -9.18
N PHE A 35 -6.02 4.36 -8.17
CA PHE A 35 -6.46 5.20 -7.06
C PHE A 35 -5.46 6.31 -6.68
N ILE A 36 -4.33 6.45 -7.37
CA ILE A 36 -3.34 7.48 -7.07
C ILE A 36 -3.90 8.91 -7.13
N ASN A 37 -4.88 9.14 -7.99
CA ASN A 37 -5.53 10.45 -8.13
C ASN A 37 -6.70 10.66 -7.16
N LYS A 38 -7.02 9.65 -6.34
CA LYS A 38 -8.09 9.76 -5.33
C LYS A 38 -7.51 10.25 -4.01
N GLU A 39 -8.38 10.84 -3.20
CA GLU A 39 -8.13 11.01 -1.78
C GLU A 39 -8.42 9.68 -1.06
N PHE A 40 -7.44 9.14 -0.34
CA PHE A 40 -7.59 7.86 0.34
C PHE A 40 -6.74 7.76 1.59
N PHE A 41 -7.05 6.78 2.44
CA PHE A 41 -6.16 6.32 3.50
C PHE A 41 -6.29 4.82 3.66
N ILE A 42 -5.24 4.21 4.22
CA ILE A 42 -5.18 2.79 4.49
C ILE A 42 -5.13 2.60 6.00
N CYS A 43 -5.97 1.70 6.51
CA CYS A 43 -5.85 1.25 7.89
C CYS A 43 -5.33 -0.18 7.92
N ILE A 44 -4.45 -0.47 8.88
CA ILE A 44 -3.97 -1.82 9.19
C ILE A 44 -4.47 -2.16 10.59
N GLU A 45 -5.04 -3.36 10.76
CA GLU A 45 -5.55 -3.86 12.05
C GLU A 45 -6.54 -2.88 12.71
N HIS A 46 -7.47 -2.37 11.90
CA HIS A 46 -8.49 -1.41 12.31
C HIS A 46 -9.81 -1.74 11.62
N HIS A 47 -10.83 -2.09 12.42
CA HIS A 47 -12.08 -2.78 12.01
C HIS A 47 -11.88 -4.16 11.37
N ASP A 48 -10.88 -4.35 10.50
CA ASP A 48 -10.48 -5.64 9.92
C ASP A 48 -8.94 -5.74 9.83
N ASP A 49 -8.42 -6.81 9.23
CA ASP A 49 -6.98 -7.00 8.99
C ASP A 49 -6.38 -5.78 8.25
N PHE A 50 -7.06 -5.28 7.20
CA PHE A 50 -6.78 -3.96 6.61
C PHE A 50 -7.94 -3.41 5.78
N LEU A 51 -7.95 -2.08 5.60
CA LEU A 51 -8.96 -1.34 4.84
C LEU A 51 -8.32 -0.33 3.89
N PHE A 52 -8.87 -0.18 2.69
CA PHE A 52 -8.66 0.99 1.83
C PHE A 52 -9.91 1.86 1.91
N CYS A 53 -9.77 3.09 2.39
CA CYS A 53 -10.87 4.04 2.49
C CYS A 53 -10.66 5.17 1.49
N TYR A 54 -11.61 5.37 0.58
CA TYR A 54 -11.58 6.42 -0.44
C TYR A 54 -12.55 7.54 -0.06
N LYS A 55 -12.05 8.77 -0.08
CA LYS A 55 -12.80 9.99 0.23
C LYS A 55 -13.34 10.61 -1.06
N THR A 56 -14.37 11.44 -0.91
CA THR A 56 -14.82 12.35 -1.97
C THR A 56 -13.81 13.50 -2.16
N ASP A 57 -13.67 13.98 -3.40
CA ASP A 57 -12.68 15.02 -3.76
C ASP A 57 -12.92 16.37 -3.05
N CYS A 58 -14.15 16.64 -2.60
CA CYS A 58 -14.58 17.97 -2.19
C CYS A 58 -14.97 18.11 -0.71
N LEU A 59 -15.18 17.01 0.04
CA LEU A 59 -15.89 17.10 1.33
C LEU A 59 -15.36 16.18 2.45
N SER A 60 -14.20 15.53 2.29
CA SER A 60 -13.64 14.59 3.28
C SER A 60 -14.52 13.38 3.66
N TYR A 61 -15.75 13.27 3.13
CA TYR A 61 -16.64 12.13 3.35
C TYR A 61 -16.07 10.84 2.78
N ILE A 62 -16.31 9.72 3.47
CA ILE A 62 -16.00 8.40 2.93
C ILE A 62 -17.01 8.06 1.83
N ASN A 63 -16.50 7.81 0.63
CA ASN A 63 -17.28 7.37 -0.51
C ASN A 63 -17.28 5.85 -0.67
N GLU A 64 -16.12 5.23 -0.46
CA GLU A 64 -15.95 3.80 -0.70
C GLU A 64 -14.96 3.20 0.30
N ILE A 65 -15.30 2.03 0.87
CA ILE A 65 -14.36 1.25 1.69
C ILE A 65 -14.17 -0.13 1.07
N HIS A 66 -12.92 -0.54 0.89
CA HIS A 66 -12.58 -1.94 0.60
C HIS A 66 -11.96 -2.55 1.84
N ALA A 67 -12.72 -3.42 2.50
CA ALA A 67 -12.30 -4.16 3.68
C ALA A 67 -11.77 -5.54 3.32
N TYR A 68 -10.72 -5.97 4.01
CA TYR A 68 -10.06 -7.24 3.74
C TYR A 68 -9.84 -8.03 5.02
N GLN A 69 -10.29 -9.28 5.01
CA GLN A 69 -9.95 -10.31 5.98
C GLN A 69 -8.95 -11.26 5.31
N ALA A 70 -7.66 -11.07 5.60
CA ALA A 70 -6.54 -11.72 4.93
C ALA A 70 -6.01 -12.92 5.71
N LYS A 71 -6.18 -14.12 5.15
CA LYS A 71 -5.77 -15.37 5.81
C LYS A 71 -4.85 -16.22 4.94
N LYS A 72 -3.81 -16.75 5.57
CA LYS A 72 -2.94 -17.78 4.99
C LYS A 72 -3.35 -19.18 5.47
N LEU A 73 -3.20 -20.18 4.61
CA LEU A 73 -3.45 -21.58 4.93
C LEU A 73 -2.32 -22.48 4.41
N SER A 74 -1.88 -23.45 5.20
CA SER A 74 -0.79 -24.37 4.83
C SER A 74 -1.31 -25.79 4.58
N GLY A 75 -0.91 -26.37 3.45
CA GLY A 75 -1.14 -27.79 3.12
C GLY A 75 -2.61 -28.21 2.93
N LYS A 76 -3.52 -27.24 2.81
CA LYS A 76 -4.96 -27.43 2.62
C LYS A 76 -5.49 -26.37 1.66
N ILE A 77 -6.70 -26.57 1.15
CA ILE A 77 -7.49 -25.55 0.45
C ILE A 77 -8.59 -25.03 1.37
N TRP A 78 -9.10 -23.84 1.10
CA TRP A 78 -10.30 -23.37 1.78
C TRP A 78 -11.52 -24.06 1.20
N THR A 79 -12.44 -24.46 2.06
CA THR A 79 -13.74 -25.04 1.67
C THR A 79 -14.84 -24.43 2.52
N ILE A 80 -16.11 -24.67 2.17
CA ILE A 80 -17.25 -24.21 2.97
C ILE A 80 -17.36 -25.09 4.23
N ASP A 81 -16.52 -24.80 5.21
CA ASP A 81 -16.44 -25.43 6.53
C ASP A 81 -16.65 -24.39 7.64
N SER A 82 -16.56 -24.81 8.91
CA SER A 82 -16.73 -23.92 10.06
C SER A 82 -15.71 -22.78 10.07
N ARG A 83 -14.45 -23.05 9.69
CA ARG A 83 -13.38 -22.05 9.71
C ARG A 83 -13.61 -20.97 8.66
N PHE A 84 -13.94 -21.34 7.43
CA PHE A 84 -14.29 -20.36 6.40
C PHE A 84 -15.53 -19.54 6.82
N SER A 85 -16.55 -20.22 7.34
CA SER A 85 -17.81 -19.58 7.72
C SER A 85 -17.66 -18.64 8.93
N GLU A 86 -16.75 -18.94 9.85
CA GLU A 86 -16.35 -18.03 10.93
C GLU A 86 -15.72 -16.75 10.36
N MET A 87 -14.83 -16.85 9.37
CA MET A 87 -14.23 -15.66 8.73
C MET A 87 -15.29 -14.84 7.97
N VAL A 88 -16.24 -15.51 7.30
CA VAL A 88 -17.37 -14.83 6.66
C VAL A 88 -18.24 -14.14 7.71
N SER A 89 -18.61 -14.80 8.82
CA SER A 89 -19.38 -14.18 9.89
C SER A 89 -18.72 -12.89 10.40
N LYS A 90 -17.39 -12.95 10.65
CA LYS A 90 -16.60 -11.79 11.08
C LYS A 90 -16.60 -10.66 10.06
N ILE A 91 -16.36 -10.95 8.78
CA ILE A 91 -16.30 -9.90 7.76
C ILE A 91 -17.67 -9.22 7.54
N LEU A 92 -18.77 -9.95 7.70
CA LEU A 92 -20.12 -9.38 7.64
C LEU A 92 -20.41 -8.46 8.84
N LEU A 93 -19.94 -8.83 10.04
CA LEU A 93 -19.99 -7.95 11.21
C LEU A 93 -19.17 -6.66 10.98
N VAL A 94 -18.00 -6.76 10.33
CA VAL A 94 -17.22 -5.59 9.93
C VAL A 94 -18.04 -4.68 9.00
N GLY A 95 -18.73 -5.23 8.00
CA GLY A 95 -19.59 -4.44 7.12
C GLY A 95 -20.64 -3.62 7.87
N GLU A 96 -21.33 -4.23 8.83
CA GLU A 96 -22.29 -3.54 9.70
C GLU A 96 -21.59 -2.44 10.53
N ASN A 97 -20.44 -2.74 11.14
CA ASN A 97 -19.70 -1.76 11.93
C ASN A 97 -19.23 -0.57 11.08
N LEU A 98 -18.80 -0.79 9.83
CA LEU A 98 -18.39 0.27 8.92
C LEU A 98 -19.54 1.20 8.56
N ARG A 99 -20.76 0.68 8.38
CA ARG A 99 -21.95 1.53 8.16
C ARG A 99 -22.25 2.42 9.36
N ASN A 100 -22.09 1.86 10.56
CA ASN A 100 -22.40 2.53 11.82
C ASN A 100 -21.23 3.32 12.42
N ASP A 101 -20.05 3.30 11.80
CA ASP A 101 -18.88 4.04 12.26
C ASP A 101 -19.11 5.57 12.21
N ALA A 102 -18.49 6.31 13.12
CA ALA A 102 -18.71 7.74 13.28
C ALA A 102 -18.16 8.62 12.15
N PHE A 103 -17.25 8.12 11.32
CA PHE A 103 -16.72 8.87 10.18
C PHE A 103 -17.83 9.08 9.15
N GLU A 104 -18.16 10.32 8.81
CA GLU A 104 -19.25 10.64 7.88
C GLU A 104 -19.08 9.99 6.49
N LYS A 105 -20.18 9.44 5.98
CA LYS A 105 -20.29 8.75 4.68
C LYS A 105 -20.99 9.65 3.66
N SER A 106 -20.63 9.54 2.40
CA SER A 106 -21.38 10.18 1.30
C SER A 106 -22.74 9.51 1.10
N GLU A 107 -23.65 10.17 0.38
CA GLU A 107 -24.96 9.62 0.04
C GLU A 107 -24.85 8.32 -0.80
N ASP A 108 -23.85 8.27 -1.69
CA ASP A 108 -23.57 7.13 -2.57
C ASP A 108 -22.60 6.11 -1.94
N TYR A 109 -22.47 6.12 -0.61
CA TYR A 109 -21.52 5.27 0.10
C TYR A 109 -21.74 3.78 -0.20
N LYS A 110 -20.64 3.12 -0.53
CA LYS A 110 -20.59 1.67 -0.73
C LYS A 110 -19.35 1.08 -0.06
N HIS A 111 -19.40 -0.21 0.21
CA HIS A 111 -18.20 -0.92 0.63
C HIS A 111 -18.13 -2.29 -0.02
N GLN A 112 -16.93 -2.85 -0.03
CA GLN A 112 -16.62 -4.21 -0.43
C GLN A 112 -16.01 -4.93 0.76
N LEU A 113 -16.45 -6.16 1.01
CA LEU A 113 -15.96 -7.03 2.07
C LEU A 113 -15.24 -8.20 1.43
N THR A 114 -13.92 -8.29 1.56
CA THR A 114 -13.12 -9.28 0.83
C THR A 114 -12.46 -10.29 1.77
N PHE A 115 -12.86 -11.56 1.67
CA PHE A 115 -12.03 -12.63 2.18
C PHE A 115 -10.92 -12.92 1.18
N ILE A 116 -9.66 -12.68 1.58
CA ILE A 116 -8.50 -12.85 0.70
C ILE A 116 -7.52 -13.88 1.25
N SER A 117 -7.03 -14.77 0.39
CA SER A 117 -6.14 -15.86 0.77
C SER A 117 -5.11 -16.17 -0.31
N ASN A 118 -3.91 -16.56 0.11
CA ASN A 118 -2.87 -17.04 -0.80
C ASN A 118 -2.93 -18.54 -1.14
N THR A 119 -4.05 -19.14 -0.80
CA THR A 119 -4.32 -20.56 -0.96
C THR A 119 -5.65 -20.72 -1.66
N GLU A 120 -5.70 -21.66 -2.60
CA GLU A 120 -6.90 -21.95 -3.40
C GLU A 120 -8.14 -22.17 -2.53
N ILE A 121 -9.29 -21.80 -3.09
CA ILE A 121 -10.58 -21.87 -2.43
C ILE A 121 -11.52 -22.70 -3.30
N GLU A 122 -12.09 -23.77 -2.76
CA GLU A 122 -13.09 -24.61 -3.42
C GLU A 122 -14.46 -24.46 -2.74
N LEU A 123 -15.36 -23.76 -3.41
CA LEU A 123 -16.74 -23.58 -2.98
C LEU A 123 -17.59 -24.67 -3.64
N LYS A 124 -17.96 -25.67 -2.84
CA LYS A 124 -18.61 -26.89 -3.32
C LYS A 124 -19.96 -27.14 -2.66
N TYR A 125 -20.97 -27.40 -3.48
CA TYR A 125 -22.24 -27.97 -3.07
C TYR A 125 -22.41 -29.39 -3.62
N SER A 126 -22.59 -30.37 -2.74
CA SER A 126 -22.87 -31.75 -3.10
C SER A 126 -24.30 -32.12 -2.69
N PRO A 127 -25.22 -32.34 -3.64
CA PRO A 127 -26.59 -32.72 -3.32
C PRO A 127 -26.66 -34.10 -2.68
N SER A 128 -27.68 -34.32 -1.85
CA SER A 128 -27.97 -35.63 -1.26
C SER A 128 -28.37 -36.65 -2.33
N LYS A 129 -28.35 -37.95 -2.00
CA LYS A 129 -28.77 -39.01 -2.94
C LYS A 129 -30.22 -38.82 -3.43
N ALA A 130 -31.10 -38.24 -2.62
CA ALA A 130 -32.49 -37.95 -3.00
C ALA A 130 -32.54 -36.81 -4.03
N LEU A 131 -31.88 -35.68 -3.74
CA LEU A 131 -31.82 -34.52 -4.63
C LEU A 131 -31.12 -34.83 -5.96
N LYS A 132 -30.14 -35.74 -5.96
CA LYS A 132 -29.52 -36.25 -7.19
C LYS A 132 -30.51 -36.99 -8.09
N LYS A 133 -31.47 -37.74 -7.53
CA LYS A 133 -32.53 -38.41 -8.30
C LYS A 133 -33.53 -37.42 -8.89
N GLU A 134 -33.67 -36.25 -8.27
CA GLU A 134 -34.49 -35.12 -8.75
C GLU A 134 -33.75 -34.27 -9.81
N GLY A 135 -32.56 -34.69 -10.25
CA GLY A 135 -31.79 -34.02 -11.29
C GLY A 135 -30.90 -32.89 -10.81
N ILE A 136 -30.83 -32.62 -9.50
CA ILE A 136 -29.92 -31.60 -8.96
C ILE A 136 -28.48 -32.11 -9.05
N THR A 137 -27.63 -31.33 -9.72
CA THR A 137 -26.23 -31.66 -9.94
C THR A 137 -25.31 -31.03 -8.89
N GLU A 138 -24.12 -31.61 -8.75
CA GLU A 138 -23.04 -31.03 -7.99
C GLU A 138 -22.61 -29.68 -8.60
N GLN A 139 -22.29 -28.71 -7.74
CA GLN A 139 -21.81 -27.39 -8.13
C GLN A 139 -20.45 -27.15 -7.46
N ILE A 140 -19.46 -26.76 -8.24
CA ILE A 140 -18.10 -26.48 -7.76
C ILE A 140 -17.61 -25.20 -8.42
N LEU A 141 -17.14 -24.26 -7.61
CA LEU A 141 -16.35 -23.13 -8.05
C LEU A 141 -14.97 -23.21 -7.39
N ARG A 142 -13.91 -23.04 -8.19
CA ARG A 142 -12.53 -22.92 -7.70
C ARG A 142 -12.03 -21.51 -7.94
N ILE A 143 -11.51 -20.89 -6.89
CA ILE A 143 -10.91 -19.55 -6.91
C ILE A 143 -9.41 -19.73 -6.69
N ASN A 144 -8.64 -19.40 -7.73
CA ASN A 144 -7.19 -19.62 -7.85
C ASN A 144 -6.60 -18.68 -8.92
N GLU A 145 -5.42 -18.99 -9.46
CA GLU A 145 -4.76 -18.16 -10.48
C GLU A 145 -5.59 -17.88 -11.74
N GLN A 146 -6.49 -18.78 -12.13
CA GLN A 146 -7.30 -18.64 -13.35
C GLN A 146 -8.57 -17.83 -13.10
N ASN A 147 -9.14 -17.93 -11.90
CA ASN A 147 -10.32 -17.20 -11.46
C ASN A 147 -10.03 -16.65 -10.07
N SER A 148 -9.33 -15.52 -10.01
CA SER A 148 -8.74 -15.02 -8.76
C SER A 148 -9.74 -14.34 -7.84
N ILE A 149 -10.94 -14.00 -8.31
CA ILE A 149 -11.96 -13.34 -7.51
C ILE A 149 -13.35 -13.78 -7.93
N CYS A 150 -14.27 -13.86 -6.97
CA CYS A 150 -15.68 -14.08 -7.23
C CYS A 150 -16.53 -13.27 -6.24
N ALA A 151 -17.52 -12.54 -6.75
CA ALA A 151 -18.52 -11.90 -5.90
C ALA A 151 -19.53 -12.94 -5.41
N TYR A 152 -20.02 -12.79 -4.18
CA TYR A 152 -21.00 -13.71 -3.61
C TYR A 152 -22.26 -13.84 -4.48
N ASP A 153 -22.72 -12.72 -5.06
CA ASP A 153 -23.91 -12.67 -5.91
C ASP A 153 -23.74 -13.42 -7.24
N GLU A 154 -22.51 -13.69 -7.67
CA GLU A 154 -22.20 -14.48 -8.88
C GLU A 154 -22.16 -16.00 -8.59
N LEU A 155 -22.20 -16.41 -7.32
CA LEU A 155 -22.20 -17.81 -6.94
C LEU A 155 -23.53 -18.48 -7.31
N HIS A 156 -23.44 -19.76 -7.71
CA HIS A 156 -24.63 -20.58 -7.90
C HIS A 156 -25.47 -20.64 -6.60
N LYS A 157 -26.80 -20.54 -6.71
CA LYS A 157 -27.70 -20.40 -5.54
C LYS A 157 -27.52 -21.50 -4.47
N ASN A 158 -27.26 -22.74 -4.90
CA ASN A 158 -26.96 -23.84 -3.97
C ASN A 158 -25.69 -23.62 -3.14
N ILE A 159 -24.66 -22.97 -3.70
CA ILE A 159 -23.43 -22.61 -2.97
C ILE A 159 -23.74 -21.47 -2.00
N GLN A 160 -24.45 -20.43 -2.46
CA GLN A 160 -24.92 -19.32 -1.61
C GLN A 160 -25.66 -19.84 -0.37
N ASN A 161 -26.68 -20.68 -0.58
CA ASN A 161 -27.47 -21.26 0.51
C ASN A 161 -26.61 -22.07 1.49
N LYS A 162 -25.65 -22.85 0.99
CA LYS A 162 -24.74 -23.63 1.84
C LYS A 162 -23.85 -22.72 2.70
N ILE A 163 -23.37 -21.61 2.16
CA ILE A 163 -22.61 -20.61 2.93
C ILE A 163 -23.53 -19.99 3.99
N GLU A 164 -24.73 -19.57 3.63
CA GLU A 164 -25.70 -18.97 4.56
C GLU A 164 -26.06 -19.92 5.72
N GLU A 165 -26.31 -21.19 5.43
CA GLU A 165 -26.57 -22.22 6.44
C GLU A 165 -25.39 -22.33 7.42
N LYS A 166 -24.16 -22.43 6.89
CA LYS A 166 -22.98 -22.57 7.74
C LYS A 166 -22.64 -21.33 8.56
N VAL A 167 -22.85 -20.14 8.01
CA VAL A 167 -22.69 -18.89 8.78
C VAL A 167 -23.78 -18.80 9.85
N THR A 168 -25.01 -19.22 9.55
CA THR A 168 -26.10 -19.28 10.54
C THR A 168 -25.77 -20.23 11.68
N ASP A 169 -25.23 -21.42 11.39
CA ASP A 169 -24.77 -22.39 12.41
C ASP A 169 -23.75 -21.71 13.35
N ILE A 170 -22.73 -21.05 12.81
CA ILE A 170 -21.70 -20.34 13.59
C ILE A 170 -22.32 -19.23 14.45
N CYS A 171 -23.18 -18.39 13.88
CA CYS A 171 -23.82 -17.31 14.63
C CYS A 171 -24.69 -17.84 15.78
N ASN A 172 -25.41 -18.95 15.57
CA ASN A 172 -26.20 -19.58 16.61
C ASN A 172 -25.31 -20.15 17.73
N GLU A 173 -24.21 -20.83 17.38
CA GLU A 173 -23.24 -21.36 18.33
C GLU A 173 -22.59 -20.24 19.17
N GLU A 174 -22.27 -19.10 18.55
CA GLU A 174 -21.66 -17.95 19.21
C GLU A 174 -22.66 -16.99 19.86
N SER A 175 -23.97 -17.24 19.71
CA SER A 175 -25.03 -16.29 20.12
C SER A 175 -24.84 -14.89 19.54
N SER A 176 -24.38 -14.81 18.28
CA SER A 176 -24.13 -13.57 17.54
C SER A 176 -25.18 -13.33 16.44
N VAL A 177 -25.22 -12.11 15.90
CA VAL A 177 -26.19 -11.74 14.87
C VAL A 177 -25.64 -12.08 13.49
N PHE A 178 -26.46 -12.76 12.67
CA PHE A 178 -26.12 -12.96 11.26
C PHE A 178 -26.48 -11.72 10.43
N HIS A 179 -25.46 -10.96 10.02
CA HIS A 179 -25.57 -9.76 9.18
C HIS A 179 -25.78 -10.10 7.69
N ARG A 180 -26.87 -10.83 7.38
CA ARG A 180 -27.16 -11.37 6.04
C ARG A 180 -27.16 -10.32 4.92
N LYS A 181 -27.54 -9.07 5.21
CA LYS A 181 -27.59 -7.98 4.22
C LYS A 181 -26.21 -7.68 3.62
N GLU A 182 -25.15 -7.90 4.39
CA GLU A 182 -23.78 -7.61 3.97
C GLU A 182 -23.20 -8.67 3.00
N LEU A 183 -23.90 -9.79 2.78
CA LEU A 183 -23.44 -10.83 1.84
C LEU A 183 -23.32 -10.31 0.40
N SER A 184 -24.18 -9.37 -0.01
CA SER A 184 -24.09 -8.73 -1.33
C SER A 184 -22.79 -7.95 -1.54
N ASN A 185 -22.11 -7.55 -0.46
CA ASN A 185 -20.82 -6.86 -0.50
C ASN A 185 -19.63 -7.83 -0.43
N LEU A 186 -19.88 -9.13 -0.20
CA LEU A 186 -18.85 -10.14 -0.02
C LEU A 186 -18.18 -10.52 -1.34
N LYS A 187 -16.85 -10.48 -1.36
CA LYS A 187 -15.99 -11.05 -2.39
C LYS A 187 -15.06 -12.08 -1.76
N ILE A 188 -14.75 -13.10 -2.55
CA ILE A 188 -13.82 -14.18 -2.19
C ILE A 188 -12.68 -14.12 -3.19
N GLN A 189 -11.46 -13.89 -2.70
CA GLN A 189 -10.30 -13.59 -3.53
C GLN A 189 -9.12 -14.52 -3.21
N TRP A 190 -8.52 -15.05 -4.26
CA TRP A 190 -7.20 -15.65 -4.24
C TRP A 190 -6.16 -14.61 -4.65
N VAL A 191 -5.01 -14.62 -3.98
CA VAL A 191 -3.86 -13.77 -4.32
C VAL A 191 -2.61 -14.61 -4.50
N ASP A 192 -1.85 -14.33 -5.57
CA ASP A 192 -0.56 -14.96 -5.79
C ASP A 192 0.50 -14.34 -4.86
N PHE A 193 0.46 -14.75 -3.58
CA PHE A 193 1.31 -14.17 -2.55
C PHE A 193 2.00 -15.23 -1.68
N PRO A 194 3.33 -15.21 -1.53
CA PRO A 194 4.01 -16.26 -0.79
C PRO A 194 3.63 -16.35 0.70
N ARG A 195 3.97 -17.47 1.32
CA ARG A 195 3.59 -17.76 2.72
C ARG A 195 4.50 -17.12 3.76
N THR A 196 5.80 -17.03 3.47
CA THR A 196 6.80 -16.56 4.43
C THR A 196 7.12 -15.09 4.19
N ALA A 197 7.35 -14.32 5.25
CA ALA A 197 7.65 -12.89 5.16
C ALA A 197 8.82 -12.58 4.23
N ALA A 198 9.88 -13.39 4.27
CA ALA A 198 11.01 -13.26 3.35
C ALA A 198 10.57 -13.39 1.89
N LYS A 199 9.78 -14.42 1.54
CA LYS A 199 9.32 -14.60 0.16
C LYS A 199 8.28 -13.54 -0.25
N GLN A 200 7.45 -13.08 0.68
CA GLN A 200 6.52 -11.98 0.43
C GLN A 200 7.27 -10.70 0.08
N LYS A 201 8.33 -10.39 0.82
CA LYS A 201 9.21 -9.25 0.51
C LYS A 201 9.84 -9.40 -0.88
N GLU A 202 10.38 -10.57 -1.23
CA GLU A 202 10.88 -10.81 -2.58
C GLU A 202 9.80 -10.64 -3.66
N SER A 203 8.56 -11.08 -3.40
CA SER A 203 7.43 -10.85 -4.29
C SER A 203 7.06 -9.37 -4.43
N LEU A 204 7.12 -8.59 -3.35
CA LEU A 204 6.92 -7.14 -3.39
C LEU A 204 8.03 -6.44 -4.19
N ILE A 205 9.29 -6.83 -3.99
CA ILE A 205 10.43 -6.32 -4.76
C ILE A 205 10.22 -6.63 -6.24
N GLY A 206 9.88 -7.87 -6.58
CA GLY A 206 9.59 -8.25 -7.97
C GLY A 206 8.39 -7.53 -8.56
N LEU A 207 7.34 -7.25 -7.77
CA LEU A 207 6.20 -6.45 -8.20
C LEU A 207 6.61 -4.99 -8.47
N MET A 208 7.43 -4.41 -7.60
CA MET A 208 8.00 -3.07 -7.76
C MET A 208 8.82 -2.97 -9.05
N SER A 209 9.72 -3.93 -9.30
CA SER A 209 10.51 -3.98 -10.55
C SER A 209 9.64 -4.08 -11.81
N ARG A 210 8.51 -4.80 -11.74
CA ARG A 210 7.62 -5.01 -12.91
C ARG A 210 6.70 -3.83 -13.18
N LYS A 211 6.12 -3.23 -12.13
CA LYS A 211 5.13 -2.16 -12.25
C LYS A 211 5.76 -0.77 -12.34
N PHE A 212 6.98 -0.63 -11.80
CA PHE A 212 7.74 0.61 -11.76
C PHE A 212 9.14 0.36 -12.31
N SER A 213 9.21 -0.06 -13.58
CA SER A 213 10.45 -0.50 -14.23
C SER A 213 11.51 0.59 -14.35
N HIS A 214 11.12 1.85 -14.17
CA HIS A 214 12.05 2.98 -14.12
C HIS A 214 12.85 3.01 -12.82
N ILE A 215 12.38 2.41 -11.73
CA ILE A 215 13.05 2.41 -10.42
C ILE A 215 14.23 1.43 -10.42
N ALA A 216 15.45 1.93 -10.26
CA ALA A 216 16.70 1.19 -10.37
C ALA A 216 17.02 0.33 -9.12
N ASP A 217 16.58 0.75 -7.93
CA ASP A 217 16.65 -0.07 -6.71
C ASP A 217 15.25 -0.36 -6.14
N PRO A 218 14.56 -1.36 -6.69
CA PRO A 218 13.27 -1.83 -6.18
C PRO A 218 13.33 -2.32 -4.73
N LYS A 219 14.49 -2.77 -4.25
CA LYS A 219 14.65 -3.27 -2.88
C LYS A 219 14.66 -2.12 -1.89
N ALA A 220 15.45 -1.07 -2.14
CA ALA A 220 15.45 0.13 -1.31
C ALA A 220 14.07 0.79 -1.30
N ALA A 221 13.43 0.89 -2.46
CA ALA A 221 12.09 1.44 -2.58
C ALA A 221 11.05 0.71 -1.70
N ILE A 222 11.04 -0.63 -1.74
CA ILE A 222 10.14 -1.43 -0.88
C ILE A 222 10.45 -1.24 0.61
N GLU A 223 11.71 -1.08 1.01
CA GLU A 223 12.04 -0.83 2.42
C GLU A 223 11.49 0.52 2.90
N VAL A 224 11.57 1.56 2.08
CA VAL A 224 11.01 2.89 2.40
C VAL A 224 9.49 2.81 2.54
N ILE A 225 8.81 2.13 1.61
CA ILE A 225 7.35 1.96 1.66
C ILE A 225 6.96 1.11 2.89
N LEU A 226 7.69 0.05 3.21
CA LEU A 226 7.44 -0.75 4.42
C LEU A 226 7.58 0.07 5.71
N ALA A 227 8.55 0.99 5.76
CA ALA A 227 8.76 1.85 6.91
C ALA A 227 7.55 2.77 7.19
N LEU A 228 6.87 3.24 6.14
CA LEU A 228 5.64 4.04 6.27
C LEU A 228 4.56 3.29 7.06
N PHE A 229 4.38 2.00 6.79
CA PHE A 229 3.35 1.18 7.43
C PHE A 229 3.72 0.74 8.86
N ARG A 230 5.02 0.53 9.15
CA ARG A 230 5.48 0.13 10.49
C ARG A 230 5.12 1.15 11.57
N ASN A 231 5.14 2.43 11.24
CA ASN A 231 4.80 3.49 12.19
C ASN A 231 3.37 3.32 12.74
N VAL A 232 2.43 2.98 11.86
CA VAL A 232 1.02 2.78 12.20
C VAL A 232 0.79 1.46 12.96
N GLU A 233 1.53 0.40 12.62
CA GLU A 233 1.46 -0.91 13.30
C GLU A 233 1.78 -0.82 14.80
N THR A 234 2.67 0.09 15.20
CA THR A 234 3.11 0.21 16.61
C THR A 234 2.12 0.93 17.52
N VAL A 235 1.08 1.54 16.95
CA VAL A 235 0.05 2.23 17.73
C VAL A 235 -0.99 1.18 18.15
N TYR A 236 -1.29 1.09 19.45
CA TYR A 236 -2.33 0.19 19.98
C TYR A 236 -3.66 0.92 20.13
N ASN A 237 -4.79 0.21 19.99
CA ASN A 237 -6.12 0.77 20.23
C ASN A 237 -6.30 1.00 21.75
N GLN A 238 -5.85 2.16 22.25
CA GLN A 238 -6.02 2.53 23.65
C GLN A 238 -7.52 2.75 23.93
N GLY A 239 -8.10 1.95 24.82
CA GLY A 239 -9.51 2.08 25.22
C GLY A 239 -10.51 1.16 24.50
N GLN A 240 -10.06 0.29 23.58
CA GLN A 240 -10.90 -0.68 22.84
C GLN A 240 -11.98 -0.08 21.91
N GLU A 241 -11.98 1.25 21.69
CA GLU A 241 -12.85 1.88 20.70
C GLU A 241 -12.15 1.93 19.35
N ILE A 242 -12.71 1.20 18.38
CA ILE A 242 -12.25 1.20 16.99
C ILE A 242 -13.06 2.27 16.26
N CYS A 243 -12.38 3.27 15.71
CA CYS A 243 -13.03 4.39 15.02
C CYS A 243 -12.18 4.80 13.83
N LEU A 244 -12.75 4.79 12.61
CA LEU A 244 -12.02 5.22 11.42
C LEU A 244 -11.47 6.63 11.58
N LEU A 245 -12.07 7.48 12.43
CA LEU A 245 -11.61 8.84 12.73
C LEU A 245 -10.22 8.93 13.39
N ASP A 246 -9.66 7.83 13.91
CA ASP A 246 -8.33 7.82 14.53
C ASP A 246 -7.21 7.97 13.47
N PRO A 247 -6.52 9.13 13.37
CA PRO A 247 -5.48 9.35 12.37
C PRO A 247 -4.21 8.55 12.69
N THR A 248 -4.00 8.13 13.94
CA THR A 248 -2.80 7.38 14.34
C THR A 248 -2.78 5.95 13.79
N LYS A 249 -3.94 5.48 13.31
CA LYS A 249 -4.16 4.18 12.68
C LYS A 249 -4.24 4.22 11.16
N ARG A 250 -3.86 5.35 10.55
CA ARG A 250 -3.95 5.56 9.12
C ARG A 250 -2.59 5.80 8.50
N VAL A 251 -2.41 5.21 7.33
CA VAL A 251 -1.45 5.66 6.33
C VAL A 251 -2.24 6.51 5.34
N GLU A 252 -2.09 7.84 5.39
CA GLU A 252 -2.79 8.73 4.47
C GLU A 252 -2.20 8.60 3.06
N GLY A 253 -3.07 8.69 2.05
CA GLY A 253 -2.68 8.53 0.65
C GLY A 253 -1.69 9.59 0.18
N GLU A 254 -1.72 10.79 0.77
CA GLU A 254 -0.69 11.80 0.56
C GLU A 254 0.70 11.33 0.98
N ASP A 255 0.83 10.58 2.07
CA ASP A 255 2.13 10.11 2.54
C ASP A 255 2.67 9.01 1.63
N VAL A 256 1.77 8.14 1.13
CA VAL A 256 2.11 7.17 0.07
C VAL A 256 2.57 7.91 -1.19
N LYS A 257 1.83 8.93 -1.65
CA LYS A 257 2.20 9.76 -2.81
C LYS A 257 3.56 10.42 -2.63
N LYS A 258 3.82 11.01 -1.46
CA LYS A 258 5.10 11.64 -1.11
C LYS A 258 6.25 10.64 -1.16
N VAL A 259 6.08 9.46 -0.56
CA VAL A 259 7.11 8.39 -0.59
C VAL A 259 7.40 7.96 -2.03
N MET A 260 6.38 7.75 -2.85
CA MET A 260 6.55 7.37 -4.26
C MET A 260 7.27 8.46 -5.05
N ASN A 261 6.90 9.73 -4.86
CA ASN A 261 7.57 10.85 -5.48
C ASN A 261 9.05 10.96 -5.07
N ILE A 262 9.38 10.72 -3.79
CA ILE A 262 10.77 10.69 -3.32
C ILE A 262 11.57 9.61 -4.07
N ILE A 263 11.01 8.42 -4.21
CA ILE A 263 11.66 7.31 -4.92
C ILE A 263 11.86 7.68 -6.40
N ASP A 264 10.86 8.29 -7.04
CA ASP A 264 10.94 8.74 -8.43
C ASP A 264 11.98 9.86 -8.62
N SER A 265 12.04 10.85 -7.72
CA SER A 265 13.04 11.92 -7.78
C SER A 265 14.45 11.38 -7.57
N GLN A 266 14.65 10.45 -6.63
CA GLN A 266 15.95 9.79 -6.47
C GLN A 266 16.37 9.07 -7.74
N GLN A 267 15.41 8.37 -8.37
CA GLN A 267 15.66 7.65 -9.61
C GLN A 267 16.09 8.58 -10.75
N LYS A 268 15.37 9.69 -10.97
CA LYS A 268 15.72 10.68 -11.99
C LYS A 268 17.12 11.25 -11.80
N ALA A 269 17.52 11.52 -10.55
CA ALA A 269 18.87 11.97 -10.25
C ALA A 269 19.94 10.91 -10.62
N PHE A 270 19.65 9.62 -10.39
CA PHE A 270 20.53 8.54 -10.84
C PHE A 270 20.62 8.45 -12.37
N ASP A 271 19.50 8.60 -13.07
CA ASP A 271 19.46 8.53 -14.53
C ASP A 271 20.24 9.68 -15.17
N TYR A 272 20.02 10.92 -14.70
CA TYR A 272 20.84 12.06 -15.13
C TYR A 272 22.31 11.89 -14.85
N TRP A 273 22.67 11.40 -13.66
CA TRP A 273 24.06 11.08 -13.39
C TRP A 273 24.60 10.04 -14.37
N ARG A 274 23.88 8.94 -14.62
CA ARG A 274 24.34 7.84 -15.47
C ARG A 274 24.52 8.27 -16.92
N ASP A 275 23.58 9.05 -17.45
CA ASP A 275 23.60 9.51 -18.84
C ASP A 275 24.73 10.50 -19.09
N GLU A 276 25.03 11.37 -18.13
CA GLU A 276 26.00 12.46 -18.28
C GLU A 276 27.26 12.29 -17.40
N ALA A 277 27.48 11.09 -16.84
CA ALA A 277 28.51 10.81 -15.83
C ALA A 277 29.89 11.29 -16.27
N GLN A 278 30.27 11.00 -17.52
CA GLN A 278 31.57 11.39 -18.07
C GLN A 278 31.71 12.92 -18.13
N GLN A 279 30.66 13.61 -18.58
CA GLN A 279 30.65 15.06 -18.75
C GLN A 279 30.69 15.78 -17.40
N PHE A 280 29.86 15.35 -16.44
CA PHE A 280 29.87 15.87 -15.08
C PHE A 280 31.21 15.61 -14.39
N SER A 281 31.75 14.40 -14.52
CA SER A 281 33.01 14.03 -13.87
C SER A 281 34.18 14.88 -14.34
N MET A 282 34.27 15.17 -15.63
CA MET A 282 35.30 16.06 -16.17
C MET A 282 35.09 17.51 -15.72
N LYS A 283 33.84 18.00 -15.79
CA LYS A 283 33.49 19.39 -15.50
C LYS A 283 33.70 19.76 -14.03
N PHE A 284 33.15 18.95 -13.12
CA PHE A 284 33.20 19.17 -11.68
C PHE A 284 34.40 18.48 -11.00
N ARG A 285 35.29 17.87 -11.80
CA ARG A 285 36.52 17.17 -11.34
C ARG A 285 36.22 16.10 -10.29
N ILE A 286 35.17 15.31 -10.51
CA ILE A 286 34.70 14.30 -9.56
C ILE A 286 35.66 13.09 -9.62
N PRO A 287 36.32 12.71 -8.50
CA PRO A 287 37.24 11.57 -8.47
C PRO A 287 36.55 10.24 -8.81
N LEU A 288 37.29 9.30 -9.41
CA LEU A 288 36.80 7.95 -9.73
C LEU A 288 36.21 7.20 -8.52
N SER A 289 36.73 7.44 -7.32
CA SER A 289 36.20 6.85 -6.07
C SER A 289 34.78 7.35 -5.76
N ILE A 290 34.49 8.62 -6.03
CA ILE A 290 33.16 9.21 -5.86
C ILE A 290 32.25 8.76 -7.00
N GLN A 291 32.75 8.73 -8.24
CA GLN A 291 31.97 8.22 -9.38
C GLN A 291 31.46 6.79 -9.15
N LYS A 292 32.31 5.92 -8.59
CA LYS A 292 31.93 4.53 -8.23
C LYS A 292 30.92 4.44 -7.09
N ASN A 293 30.80 5.49 -6.27
CA ASN A 293 29.93 5.54 -5.10
C ASN A 293 28.91 6.69 -5.19
N HIS A 294 28.59 7.16 -6.40
CA HIS A 294 27.75 8.33 -6.64
C HIS A 294 26.35 8.19 -6.01
N GLU A 295 25.85 6.96 -5.92
CA GLU A 295 24.56 6.66 -5.31
C GLU A 295 24.46 7.19 -3.88
N ASN A 296 25.53 7.01 -3.08
CA ASN A 296 25.58 7.50 -1.71
C ASN A 296 25.56 9.04 -1.66
N TYR A 297 26.22 9.72 -2.60
CA TYR A 297 26.25 11.18 -2.64
C TYR A 297 24.89 11.77 -3.00
N ILE A 298 24.18 11.15 -3.96
CA ILE A 298 22.83 11.55 -4.33
C ILE A 298 21.86 11.31 -3.17
N LEU A 299 21.85 10.10 -2.58
CA LEU A 299 20.98 9.77 -1.45
C LEU A 299 21.22 10.68 -0.24
N ASN A 300 22.49 10.89 0.12
CA ASN A 300 22.84 11.81 1.21
C ASN A 300 22.40 13.24 0.91
N SER A 301 22.54 13.70 -0.34
CA SER A 301 22.09 15.05 -0.73
C SER A 301 20.59 15.22 -0.58
N PHE A 302 19.78 14.23 -0.98
CA PHE A 302 18.33 14.26 -0.74
C PHE A 302 17.98 14.34 0.75
N GLU A 303 18.67 13.59 1.62
CA GLU A 303 18.43 13.65 3.06
C GLU A 303 18.84 15.01 3.66
N LEU A 304 19.97 15.57 3.24
CA LEU A 304 20.44 16.88 3.70
C LEU A 304 19.56 18.04 3.19
N LEU A 305 18.95 17.90 2.01
CA LEU A 305 17.96 18.86 1.47
C LEU A 305 16.62 18.85 2.25
N LYS A 306 16.32 17.78 2.99
CA LYS A 306 15.14 17.71 3.88
C LYS A 306 15.43 18.32 5.24
N ASP A 307 16.69 18.32 5.68
CA ASP A 307 17.09 18.87 6.97
C ASP A 307 17.07 20.40 6.95
N MET A 308 16.05 20.99 7.58
CA MET A 308 15.88 22.45 7.70
C MET A 308 16.99 23.13 8.52
N SER A 309 17.76 22.36 9.30
CA SER A 309 18.90 22.88 10.04
C SER A 309 20.18 22.96 9.20
N ASN A 310 20.20 22.29 8.03
CA ASN A 310 21.34 22.32 7.13
C ASN A 310 21.30 23.54 6.20
N TYR A 311 21.81 24.66 6.72
CA TYR A 311 21.74 25.98 6.10
C TYR A 311 22.21 26.02 4.64
N ASP A 312 23.37 25.43 4.33
CA ASP A 312 23.95 25.48 2.98
C ASP A 312 23.09 24.73 1.94
N TYR A 313 22.54 23.58 2.33
CA TYR A 313 21.65 22.80 1.46
C TYR A 313 20.30 23.51 1.26
N GLN A 314 19.75 24.16 2.29
CA GLN A 314 18.53 24.97 2.14
C GLN A 314 18.75 26.17 1.21
N ILE A 315 19.92 26.84 1.28
CA ILE A 315 20.28 27.90 0.32
C ILE A 315 20.26 27.37 -1.11
N ILE A 316 20.91 26.23 -1.36
CA ILE A 316 20.97 25.64 -2.71
C ILE A 316 19.57 25.31 -3.21
N LYS A 317 18.75 24.68 -2.36
CA LYS A 317 17.37 24.32 -2.67
C LYS A 317 16.54 25.53 -3.10
N ASP A 318 16.56 26.58 -2.28
CA ASP A 318 15.81 27.81 -2.55
C ASP A 318 16.39 28.57 -3.74
N PHE A 319 17.71 28.56 -3.93
CA PHE A 319 18.34 29.19 -5.08
C PHE A 319 17.89 28.53 -6.38
N VAL A 320 17.98 27.20 -6.46
CA VAL A 320 17.56 26.45 -7.65
C VAL A 320 16.09 26.72 -7.93
N ARG A 321 15.21 26.55 -6.94
CA ARG A 321 13.76 26.79 -7.08
C ARG A 321 13.42 28.19 -7.61
N ASN A 322 14.13 29.22 -7.16
CA ASN A 322 13.84 30.60 -7.51
C ASN A 322 14.51 31.08 -8.81
N ASN A 323 15.33 30.25 -9.46
CA ASN A 323 16.09 30.64 -10.63
C ASN A 323 15.94 29.63 -11.77
N ASP A 324 14.81 29.64 -12.47
CA ASP A 324 14.58 28.69 -13.57
C ASP A 324 15.51 28.91 -14.77
N TYR A 325 16.49 28.01 -14.91
CA TYR A 325 17.47 27.98 -16.00
C TYR A 325 17.06 27.07 -17.16
N THR A 326 15.93 26.35 -17.07
CA THR A 326 15.49 25.39 -18.11
C THR A 326 15.21 26.05 -19.46
N THR A 327 14.87 27.34 -19.45
CA THR A 327 14.61 28.14 -20.67
C THR A 327 15.85 28.85 -21.21
N GLN A 328 16.97 28.84 -20.46
CA GLN A 328 18.16 29.64 -20.74
C GLN A 328 19.32 28.82 -21.30
N TYR A 329 19.34 27.51 -21.07
CA TYR A 329 20.41 26.60 -21.46
C TYR A 329 19.86 25.46 -22.33
N PHE A 330 20.71 24.95 -23.23
CA PHE A 330 20.35 23.91 -24.20
C PHE A 330 20.83 22.51 -23.81
N SER A 331 21.52 22.38 -22.67
CA SER A 331 21.98 21.10 -22.12
C SER A 331 21.86 21.10 -20.59
N LEU A 332 21.62 19.93 -20.02
CA LEU A 332 21.58 19.75 -18.57
C LEU A 332 22.94 20.07 -17.93
N GLN A 333 24.03 19.71 -18.60
CA GLN A 333 25.39 20.04 -18.15
C GLN A 333 25.59 21.55 -17.99
N ASP A 334 25.18 22.35 -18.96
CA ASP A 334 25.34 23.80 -18.91
C ASP A 334 24.44 24.41 -17.83
N ALA A 335 23.20 23.94 -17.71
CA ALA A 335 22.28 24.41 -16.68
C ALA A 335 22.80 24.13 -15.27
N LEU A 336 23.19 22.89 -14.96
CA LEU A 336 23.71 22.52 -13.64
C LEU A 336 25.04 23.22 -13.33
N THR A 337 25.90 23.41 -14.34
CA THR A 337 27.13 24.21 -14.20
C THR A 337 26.79 25.64 -13.78
N ALA A 338 25.84 26.27 -14.47
CA ALA A 338 25.42 27.63 -14.17
C ALA A 338 24.83 27.75 -12.76
N TYR A 339 24.02 26.79 -12.33
CA TYR A 339 23.50 26.76 -10.95
C TYR A 339 24.64 26.69 -9.93
N VAL A 340 25.58 25.75 -10.07
CA VAL A 340 26.72 25.60 -9.16
C VAL A 340 27.56 26.87 -9.11
N ASP A 341 27.87 27.46 -10.26
CA ASP A 341 28.69 28.67 -10.33
C ASP A 341 27.96 29.88 -9.73
N ASN A 342 26.67 30.05 -10.04
CA ASN A 342 25.91 31.24 -9.65
C ASN A 342 25.49 31.20 -8.18
N VAL A 343 25.15 30.02 -7.63
CA VAL A 343 24.83 29.91 -6.20
C VAL A 343 26.05 30.24 -5.34
N ARG A 344 27.24 29.77 -5.72
CA ARG A 344 28.50 30.05 -5.01
C ARG A 344 28.99 31.49 -5.16
N LYS A 345 28.62 32.16 -6.26
CA LYS A 345 28.90 33.59 -6.45
C LYS A 345 27.97 34.48 -5.64
N SER A 346 26.70 34.07 -5.50
CA SER A 346 25.66 34.88 -4.86
C SER A 346 25.54 34.63 -3.36
N HIS A 347 25.97 33.46 -2.88
CA HIS A 347 25.85 33.05 -1.49
C HIS A 347 27.18 32.50 -0.95
N SER A 348 27.45 32.71 0.33
CA SER A 348 28.58 32.11 1.02
C SER A 348 28.23 30.70 1.47
N ILE A 349 28.61 29.70 0.69
CA ILE A 349 28.38 28.27 0.96
C ILE A 349 29.71 27.61 1.36
N ASN A 350 29.69 26.81 2.43
CA ASN A 350 30.87 26.10 2.95
C ASN A 350 31.07 24.71 2.31
N LEU A 351 30.04 24.17 1.64
CA LEU A 351 30.14 22.93 0.88
C LEU A 351 31.25 23.02 -0.18
N ASP A 352 31.91 21.89 -0.43
CA ASP A 352 32.85 21.81 -1.54
C ASP A 352 32.12 21.79 -2.89
N ASN A 353 32.88 21.83 -4.00
CA ASN A 353 32.28 21.87 -5.33
C ASN A 353 31.52 20.58 -5.69
N ILE A 354 31.93 19.44 -5.15
CA ILE A 354 31.32 18.14 -5.46
C ILE A 354 29.99 18.02 -4.71
N ASP A 355 29.99 18.32 -3.42
CA ASP A 355 28.78 18.35 -2.60
C ASP A 355 27.79 19.41 -3.09
N THR A 356 28.28 20.59 -3.51
CA THR A 356 27.43 21.61 -4.14
C THR A 356 26.81 21.09 -5.42
N PHE A 357 27.57 20.39 -6.26
CA PHE A 357 27.05 19.81 -7.49
C PHE A 357 25.94 18.78 -7.21
N PHE A 358 26.17 17.83 -6.30
CA PHE A 358 25.14 16.82 -5.98
C PHE A 358 23.90 17.44 -5.34
N ALA A 359 24.06 18.45 -4.48
CA ALA A 359 22.94 19.21 -3.92
C ALA A 359 22.14 19.95 -5.00
N VAL A 360 22.82 20.58 -5.97
CA VAL A 360 22.20 21.25 -7.12
C VAL A 360 21.48 20.24 -8.02
N LEU A 361 22.11 19.09 -8.34
CA LEU A 361 21.48 18.03 -9.13
C LEU A 361 20.19 17.53 -8.48
N CYS A 362 20.23 17.20 -7.17
CA CYS A 362 19.05 16.72 -6.47
C CYS A 362 17.97 17.81 -6.36
N SER A 363 18.35 19.07 -6.08
CA SER A 363 17.41 20.20 -6.03
C SER A 363 16.77 20.49 -7.39
N TYR A 364 17.54 20.37 -8.47
CA TYR A 364 17.05 20.55 -9.84
C TYR A 364 15.96 19.53 -10.14
N VAL A 365 16.22 18.25 -9.84
CA VAL A 365 15.25 17.18 -10.00
C VAL A 365 14.00 17.44 -9.16
N GLU A 366 14.11 17.82 -7.88
CA GLU A 366 12.93 18.14 -7.06
C GLU A 366 12.08 19.32 -7.59
N CYS A 367 12.70 20.27 -8.31
CA CYS A 367 12.03 21.50 -8.74
C CYS A 367 11.44 21.44 -10.15
N TYR A 368 12.10 20.71 -11.05
CA TYR A 368 11.82 20.81 -12.48
C TYR A 368 11.40 19.50 -13.13
N ASP A 369 11.55 18.35 -12.44
CA ASP A 369 11.21 17.03 -12.99
C ASP A 369 10.35 16.18 -12.07
#